data_AF-A0A2E7FYV0-F1
#
_entry.id   AF-A0A2E7FYV0-F1
#
_cell.length_a   1.000
_cell.length_b   1.000
_cell.length_c   1.000
_cell.angle_alpha   90.00
_cell.angle_beta   90.00
_cell.angle_gamma   90.00
#
_symmetry.space_group_name_H-M   'P 1'
#
loop_
_entity.id
_entity.type
_entity.pdbx_description
1 polymer ?
#
loop_
_entity_poly.entity_id
_entity_poly.type
_entity_poly.pdbx_seq_one_letter_code
_entity_poly.pdbx_strand_id
1 'polypeptide(L)'
;MDEPLKQVYVPVVATPGGEKTQLGVLSSEQDAWDVMRAFLSKAGETQVVTASIVAWEIDFVGEEGSFELATFDRKSCPVCTELSFWVEGEDERARCYYSRCGAWIEENRFEPGRWDCGWPSANWNKRSDSFESAHKGLMEMRAKSNSAGMSERMPSREAWLSEKDRERRTIQQKKFDSMSEDITE
;
A
#
# COMPACT_ATOMS: atom_id res chain seq x y z
N MET A 1 -23.94 -25.29 -8.33
CA MET A 1 -24.06 -24.31 -9.43
C MET A 1 -23.34 -23.09 -8.94
N ASP A 2 -22.27 -22.68 -9.61
CA ASP A 2 -21.69 -21.37 -9.35
C ASP A 2 -22.69 -20.30 -9.82
N GLU A 3 -22.80 -19.22 -9.05
CA GLU A 3 -23.58 -18.06 -9.46
C GLU A 3 -22.78 -17.32 -10.56
N PRO A 4 -23.41 -16.89 -11.67
CA PRO A 4 -22.68 -16.20 -12.73
C PRO A 4 -21.99 -14.95 -12.21
N LEU A 5 -20.75 -14.72 -12.66
CA LEU A 5 -20.00 -13.51 -12.36
C LEU A 5 -20.79 -12.29 -12.89
N LYS A 6 -21.05 -11.32 -12.02
CA LYS A 6 -21.81 -10.10 -12.33
C LYS A 6 -20.91 -8.91 -12.63
N GLN A 7 -19.73 -8.88 -12.03
CA GLN A 7 -18.76 -7.80 -12.17
C GLN A 7 -17.32 -8.32 -12.09
N VAL A 8 -16.40 -7.56 -12.67
CA VAL A 8 -14.94 -7.72 -12.51
C VAL A 8 -14.32 -6.47 -11.90
N TYR A 9 -13.19 -6.61 -11.24
CA TYR A 9 -12.50 -5.55 -10.53
C TYR A 9 -11.15 -5.27 -11.19
N VAL A 10 -10.92 -4.01 -11.56
CA VAL A 10 -9.80 -3.56 -12.39
C VAL A 10 -8.97 -2.55 -11.58
N PRO A 11 -7.87 -2.98 -10.93
CA PRO A 11 -6.90 -2.07 -10.34
C PRO A 11 -6.14 -1.32 -11.44
N VAL A 12 -6.16 0.01 -11.40
CA VAL A 12 -5.57 0.92 -12.40
C VAL A 12 -4.61 1.88 -11.70
N VAL A 13 -3.51 2.23 -12.36
CA VAL A 13 -2.54 3.24 -11.91
C VAL A 13 -2.30 4.28 -13.00
N ALA A 14 -1.92 5.51 -12.64
CA ALA A 14 -1.62 6.56 -13.63
C ALA A 14 -0.29 7.30 -13.38
N THR A 15 0.40 7.62 -14.47
CA THR A 15 1.68 8.36 -14.48
C THR A 15 1.45 9.88 -14.52
N PRO A 16 2.50 10.72 -14.33
CA PRO A 16 2.36 12.17 -14.43
C PRO A 16 2.00 12.57 -15.87
N GLY A 17 0.76 13.03 -16.07
CA GLY A 17 0.17 13.24 -17.40
C GLY A 17 -1.13 12.46 -17.62
N GLY A 18 -1.47 11.51 -16.75
CA GLY A 18 -2.77 10.83 -16.74
C GLY A 18 -2.88 9.60 -17.65
N GLU A 19 -1.77 9.12 -18.21
CA GLU A 19 -1.71 7.81 -18.87
C GLU A 19 -2.02 6.71 -17.85
N LYS A 20 -3.09 5.94 -18.11
CA LYS A 20 -3.59 4.88 -17.22
C LYS A 20 -3.04 3.51 -17.64
N THR A 21 -2.52 2.75 -16.69
CA THR A 21 -2.12 1.34 -16.84
C THR A 21 -3.01 0.45 -15.97
N GLN A 22 -3.64 -0.56 -16.56
CA GLN A 22 -4.38 -1.59 -15.84
C GLN A 22 -3.39 -2.63 -15.27
N LEU A 23 -3.52 -2.98 -13.99
CA LEU A 23 -2.65 -3.97 -13.33
C LEU A 23 -3.19 -5.41 -13.43
N GLY A 24 -4.47 -5.58 -13.78
CA GLY A 24 -5.13 -6.87 -13.96
C GLY A 24 -6.65 -6.70 -14.10
N VAL A 25 -7.35 -7.82 -14.29
CA VAL A 25 -8.82 -7.92 -14.22
C VAL A 25 -9.12 -9.12 -13.33
N LEU A 26 -9.80 -8.89 -12.20
CA LEU A 26 -10.03 -9.89 -11.14
C LEU A 26 -11.53 -10.19 -11.00
N SER A 27 -11.88 -11.40 -10.60
CA SER A 27 -13.26 -11.80 -10.24
C SER A 27 -13.64 -11.52 -8.78
N SER A 28 -12.67 -11.07 -7.97
CA SER A 28 -12.78 -10.82 -6.53
C SER A 28 -12.27 -9.42 -6.20
N GLU A 29 -13.02 -8.67 -5.40
CA GLU A 29 -12.63 -7.31 -4.97
C GLU A 29 -11.37 -7.38 -4.09
N GLN A 30 -11.31 -8.35 -3.17
CA GLN A 30 -10.18 -8.58 -2.29
C GLN A 30 -8.89 -8.86 -3.08
N ASP A 31 -9.00 -9.57 -4.21
CA ASP A 31 -7.84 -9.87 -5.07
C ASP A 31 -7.36 -8.60 -5.79
N ALA A 32 -8.29 -7.76 -6.27
CA ALA A 32 -7.94 -6.45 -6.86
C ALA A 32 -7.29 -5.51 -5.82
N TRP A 33 -7.81 -5.51 -4.60
CA TRP A 33 -7.21 -4.82 -3.46
C TRP A 33 -5.82 -5.33 -3.12
N ASP A 34 -5.59 -6.64 -3.09
CA ASP A 34 -4.27 -7.19 -2.74
C ASP A 34 -3.24 -7.04 -3.88
N VAL A 35 -3.68 -7.09 -5.16
CA VAL A 35 -2.87 -6.65 -6.31
C VAL A 35 -2.49 -5.17 -6.18
N MET A 36 -3.46 -4.30 -5.84
CA MET A 36 -3.21 -2.87 -5.63
C MET A 36 -2.22 -2.67 -4.47
N ARG A 37 -2.48 -3.23 -3.29
CA ARG A 37 -1.59 -3.16 -2.10
C ARG A 37 -0.17 -3.63 -2.42
N ALA A 38 -0.03 -4.74 -3.17
CA ALA A 38 1.26 -5.27 -3.60
C ALA A 38 1.99 -4.34 -4.58
N PHE A 39 1.29 -3.65 -5.48
CA PHE A 39 1.86 -2.62 -6.34
C PHE A 39 2.26 -1.36 -5.55
N LEU A 40 1.36 -0.81 -4.74
CA LEU A 40 1.59 0.41 -3.96
C LEU A 40 2.78 0.26 -2.99
N SER A 41 3.04 -0.95 -2.47
CA SER A 41 4.24 -1.26 -1.65
C SER A 41 5.58 -1.00 -2.36
N LYS A 42 5.58 -1.01 -3.70
CA LYS A 42 6.73 -0.76 -4.57
C LYS A 42 6.68 0.62 -5.23
N ALA A 43 5.57 1.34 -5.12
CA ALA A 43 5.33 2.55 -5.91
C ALA A 43 6.32 3.70 -5.63
N GLY A 44 7.09 3.64 -4.53
CA GLY A 44 8.25 4.50 -4.29
C GLY A 44 9.33 4.42 -5.39
N GLU A 45 9.45 3.26 -6.06
CA GLU A 45 10.34 2.99 -7.20
C GLU A 45 9.73 3.40 -8.56
N THR A 46 8.46 3.81 -8.60
CA THR A 46 7.71 4.14 -9.82
C THR A 46 7.43 5.65 -9.95
N GLN A 47 7.01 6.09 -11.14
CA GLN A 47 6.52 7.45 -11.38
C GLN A 47 5.00 7.64 -11.11
N VAL A 48 4.28 6.58 -10.74
CA VAL A 48 2.81 6.64 -10.54
C VAL A 48 2.42 7.72 -9.52
N VAL A 49 1.39 8.51 -9.84
CA VAL A 49 0.90 9.62 -9.00
C VAL A 49 -0.50 9.39 -8.44
N THR A 50 -1.33 8.64 -9.14
CA THR A 50 -2.65 8.20 -8.66
C THR A 50 -2.88 6.73 -8.97
N ALA A 51 -3.75 6.10 -8.22
CA ALA A 51 -4.29 4.78 -8.51
C ALA A 51 -5.78 4.74 -8.20
N SER A 52 -6.49 3.75 -8.73
CA SER A 52 -7.87 3.45 -8.35
C SER A 52 -8.21 1.97 -8.58
N ILE A 53 -9.29 1.51 -7.96
CA ILE A 53 -9.92 0.22 -8.27
C ILE A 53 -11.28 0.54 -8.88
N VAL A 54 -11.54 0.05 -10.09
CA VAL A 54 -12.79 0.27 -10.82
C VAL A 54 -13.48 -1.09 -10.98
N ALA A 55 -14.75 -1.18 -10.58
CA ALA A 55 -15.58 -2.36 -10.84
C ALA A 55 -16.34 -2.14 -12.16
N TRP A 56 -16.34 -3.16 -13.02
CA TRP A 56 -17.03 -3.17 -14.32
C TRP A 56 -18.09 -4.26 -14.32
N GLU A 57 -19.32 -3.95 -14.72
CA GLU A 57 -20.38 -4.95 -14.91
C GLU A 57 -20.11 -5.82 -16.15
N ILE A 58 -20.42 -7.12 -16.06
CA ILE A 58 -20.31 -8.06 -17.17
C ILE A 58 -21.58 -8.00 -18.03
N ASP A 59 -21.42 -8.06 -19.35
CA ASP A 59 -22.48 -8.00 -20.36
C ASP A 59 -23.31 -6.69 -20.38
N PHE A 60 -22.89 -5.65 -19.65
CA PHE A 60 -23.47 -4.29 -19.71
C PHE A 60 -23.00 -3.52 -20.95
N VAL A 61 -23.88 -2.68 -21.52
CA VAL A 61 -23.55 -1.81 -22.68
C VAL A 61 -24.06 -0.38 -22.42
N GLY A 62 -23.15 0.49 -21.99
CA GLY A 62 -23.40 1.91 -21.73
C GLY A 62 -22.30 2.54 -20.87
N GLU A 63 -22.38 3.85 -20.64
CA GLU A 63 -21.35 4.60 -19.88
C GLU A 63 -21.41 4.32 -18.36
N GLU A 64 -22.56 3.87 -17.85
CA GLU A 64 -22.78 3.57 -16.43
C GLU A 64 -22.22 2.21 -15.97
N GLY A 65 -21.74 1.37 -16.90
CA GLY A 65 -21.27 -0.01 -16.62
C GLY A 65 -19.93 -0.11 -15.88
N SER A 66 -19.38 1.01 -15.39
CA SER A 66 -18.14 1.04 -14.61
C SER A 66 -18.22 2.06 -13.48
N PHE A 67 -17.89 1.65 -12.26
CA PHE A 67 -17.88 2.50 -11.07
C PHE A 67 -16.55 2.42 -10.32
N GLU A 68 -16.06 3.56 -9.83
CA GLU A 68 -14.79 3.64 -9.10
C GLU A 68 -15.04 3.34 -7.61
N LEU A 69 -14.46 2.25 -7.10
CA LEU A 69 -14.63 1.78 -5.72
C LEU A 69 -13.74 2.53 -4.72
N ALA A 70 -12.51 2.82 -5.14
CA ALA A 70 -11.51 3.49 -4.31
C ALA A 70 -10.50 4.23 -5.18
N THR A 71 -10.08 5.41 -4.74
CA THR A 71 -8.98 6.19 -5.31
C THR A 71 -7.83 6.29 -4.31
N PHE A 72 -6.62 6.48 -4.82
CA PHE A 72 -5.40 6.60 -4.02
C PHE A 72 -4.50 7.69 -4.60
N ASP A 73 -4.30 8.78 -3.87
CA ASP A 73 -3.36 9.83 -4.23
C ASP A 73 -1.97 9.58 -3.64
N ARG A 74 -0.92 9.82 -4.42
CA ARG A 74 0.46 9.85 -3.92
C ARG A 74 0.73 11.13 -3.12
N LYS A 75 0.61 11.02 -1.79
CA LYS A 75 0.82 12.10 -0.82
C LYS A 75 2.04 11.79 0.07
N SER A 76 2.63 12.81 0.69
CA SER A 76 3.70 12.59 1.67
C SER A 76 3.14 11.94 2.92
N CYS A 77 3.75 10.84 3.40
CA CYS A 77 3.31 10.21 4.64
C CYS A 77 3.56 11.14 5.84
N PRO A 78 2.55 11.42 6.69
CA PRO A 78 2.72 12.32 7.85
C PRO A 78 3.73 11.81 8.87
N VAL A 79 4.04 10.50 8.87
CA VAL A 79 4.97 9.84 9.79
C VAL A 79 6.41 9.81 9.27
N CYS A 80 6.65 9.32 8.04
CA CYS A 80 8.01 9.16 7.50
C CYS A 80 8.39 10.14 6.39
N THR A 81 7.48 11.03 5.96
CA THR A 81 7.62 12.00 4.85
C THR A 81 7.89 11.44 3.44
N GLU A 82 8.23 10.16 3.30
CA GLU A 82 8.29 9.48 2.00
C GLU A 82 6.96 9.59 1.24
N LEU A 83 7.05 9.69 -0.09
CA LEU A 83 5.87 9.73 -0.97
C LEU A 83 5.22 8.34 -1.03
N SER A 84 3.99 8.25 -0.53
CA SER A 84 3.22 7.02 -0.41
C SER A 84 1.74 7.28 -0.72
N PHE A 85 0.91 6.25 -0.68
CA PHE A 85 -0.51 6.35 -1.00
C PHE A 85 -1.30 6.39 0.30
N TRP A 86 -1.26 7.55 0.96
CA TRP A 86 -1.57 7.66 2.39
C TRP A 86 -3.05 7.45 2.74
N VAL A 87 -3.98 7.73 1.82
CA VAL A 87 -5.44 7.58 2.01
C VAL A 87 -5.96 6.52 1.03
N GLU A 88 -6.91 5.70 1.48
CA GLU A 88 -7.50 4.61 0.71
C GLU A 88 -9.00 4.87 0.48
N GLY A 89 -9.39 5.36 -0.70
CA GLY A 89 -10.79 5.68 -1.03
C GLY A 89 -11.29 6.98 -0.42
N GLU A 90 -12.62 7.11 -0.29
CA GLU A 90 -13.28 8.21 0.40
C GLU A 90 -13.39 7.97 1.93
N ASP A 91 -13.15 6.74 2.38
CA ASP A 91 -13.28 6.30 3.77
C ASP A 91 -12.19 6.87 4.69
N GLU A 92 -12.49 6.84 6.00
CA GLU A 92 -11.57 7.18 7.09
C GLU A 92 -10.48 6.09 7.31
N ARG A 93 -9.73 5.76 6.25
CA ARG A 93 -8.67 4.76 6.23
C ARG A 93 -7.37 5.30 5.63
N ALA A 94 -6.26 5.01 6.29
CA ALA A 94 -4.94 5.48 5.88
C ALA A 94 -3.85 4.43 6.01
N ARG A 95 -2.90 4.41 5.08
CA ARG A 95 -1.74 3.51 5.13
C ARG A 95 -0.51 4.06 4.41
N CYS A 96 0.63 4.03 5.09
CA CYS A 96 1.93 4.22 4.46
C CYS A 96 2.40 2.90 3.86
N TYR A 97 2.22 2.75 2.56
CA TYR A 97 2.70 1.61 1.77
C TYR A 97 4.23 1.49 1.73
N TYR A 98 4.99 2.54 2.10
CA TYR A 98 6.46 2.44 2.17
C TYR A 98 6.92 1.49 3.30
N SER A 99 7.67 0.47 2.89
CA SER A 99 8.08 -0.71 3.68
C SER A 99 8.80 -0.41 5.00
N ARG A 100 9.65 0.64 5.08
CA ARG A 100 10.35 1.00 6.33
C ARG A 100 9.44 1.71 7.35
N CYS A 101 8.22 2.09 6.98
CA CYS A 101 7.29 2.84 7.84
C CYS A 101 6.06 2.01 8.22
N GLY A 102 5.27 1.57 7.23
CA GLY A 102 4.07 0.75 7.46
C GLY A 102 3.00 1.37 8.38
N ALA A 103 3.04 2.68 8.66
CA ALA A 103 2.08 3.35 9.55
C ALA A 103 0.66 3.33 8.97
N TRP A 104 -0.37 3.28 9.83
CA TRP A 104 -1.75 3.04 9.41
C TRP A 104 -2.80 3.65 10.34
N ILE A 105 -4.01 3.84 9.81
CA ILE A 105 -5.26 4.14 10.51
C ILE A 105 -6.36 3.29 9.86
N GLU A 106 -7.14 2.55 10.64
CA GLU A 106 -8.39 1.91 10.16
C GLU A 106 -9.46 1.90 11.26
N GLU A 107 -10.73 1.81 10.88
CA GLU A 107 -11.84 1.66 11.84
C GLU A 107 -11.68 0.34 12.62
N ASN A 108 -12.03 0.37 13.92
CA ASN A 108 -11.96 -0.79 14.78
C ASN A 108 -13.08 -1.78 14.44
N ARG A 109 -12.68 -2.98 14.02
CA ARG A 109 -13.56 -4.07 13.56
C ARG A 109 -14.52 -4.66 14.61
N PHE A 110 -14.42 -4.22 15.87
CA PHE A 110 -15.23 -4.67 17.00
C PHE A 110 -16.02 -3.53 17.67
N GLU A 111 -15.60 -2.28 17.46
CA GLU A 111 -16.17 -1.06 18.02
C GLU A 111 -16.33 -0.01 16.90
N PRO A 112 -17.38 -0.08 16.08
CA PRO A 112 -17.65 0.91 15.04
C PRO A 112 -17.77 2.34 15.60
N GLY A 113 -17.33 3.33 14.83
CA GLY A 113 -17.12 4.69 15.31
C GLY A 113 -15.92 4.82 16.26
N ARG A 114 -14.91 3.94 16.15
CA ARG A 114 -13.58 4.10 16.74
C ARG A 114 -12.50 3.74 15.74
N TRP A 115 -11.35 4.40 15.84
CA TRP A 115 -10.22 4.19 14.93
C TRP A 115 -9.01 3.70 15.72
N ASP A 116 -8.45 2.59 15.29
CA ASP A 116 -7.11 2.20 15.71
C ASP A 116 -6.09 2.77 14.72
N CYS A 117 -4.93 3.14 15.24
CA CYS A 117 -3.80 3.56 14.42
C CYS A 117 -2.50 2.98 14.96
N GLY A 118 -1.48 2.89 14.12
CA GLY A 118 -0.20 2.33 14.51
C GLY A 118 0.96 2.73 13.60
N TRP A 119 2.16 2.60 14.16
CA TRP A 119 3.43 2.74 13.46
C TRP A 119 4.32 1.55 13.83
N PRO A 120 4.33 0.48 13.02
CA PRO A 120 5.04 -0.77 13.34
C PRO A 120 6.53 -0.57 13.63
N SER A 121 7.23 0.29 12.87
CA SER A 121 8.66 0.56 13.05
C SER A 121 9.01 1.29 14.36
N ALA A 122 8.02 1.84 15.06
CA ALA A 122 8.15 2.42 16.40
C ALA A 122 7.58 1.50 17.50
N ASN A 123 7.07 0.31 17.15
CA ASN A 123 6.30 -0.59 18.02
C ASN A 123 5.17 0.15 18.78
N TRP A 124 4.44 1.01 18.06
CA TRP A 124 3.43 1.90 18.63
C TRP A 124 2.06 1.66 18.01
N ASN A 125 1.02 1.63 18.85
CA ASN A 125 -0.39 1.63 18.47
C ASN A 125 -1.22 2.46 19.45
N LYS A 126 -2.39 2.92 19.01
CA LYS A 126 -3.34 3.71 19.81
C LYS A 126 -4.76 3.65 19.22
N ARG A 127 -5.76 3.44 20.08
CA ARG A 127 -7.17 3.71 19.78
C ARG A 127 -7.52 5.19 19.95
N SER A 128 -8.35 5.71 19.07
CA SER A 128 -8.78 7.13 19.03
C SER A 128 -10.26 7.24 18.66
N ASP A 129 -10.89 8.35 19.05
CA ASP A 129 -12.33 8.59 18.90
C ASP A 129 -12.76 9.11 17.50
N SER A 130 -11.80 9.43 16.63
CA SER A 130 -12.00 9.85 15.23
C SER A 130 -10.75 9.60 14.38
N PHE A 131 -10.86 9.68 13.05
CA PHE A 131 -9.71 9.61 12.15
C PHE A 131 -8.68 10.73 12.38
N GLU A 132 -9.10 11.97 12.61
CA GLU A 132 -8.16 13.09 12.83
C GLU A 132 -7.43 12.96 14.17
N SER A 133 -8.09 12.40 15.19
CA SER A 133 -7.46 12.15 16.50
C SER A 133 -6.48 10.96 16.47
N ALA A 134 -6.70 9.98 15.57
CA ALA A 134 -5.73 8.97 15.20
C ALA A 134 -4.53 9.57 14.42
N HIS A 135 -4.81 10.35 13.37
CA HIS A 135 -3.81 11.05 12.57
C HIS A 135 -2.93 11.99 13.42
N LYS A 136 -3.53 12.75 14.33
CA LYS A 136 -2.83 13.58 15.33
C LYS A 136 -1.97 12.74 16.27
N GLY A 137 -2.45 11.59 16.72
CA GLY A 137 -1.67 10.65 17.55
C GLY A 137 -0.39 10.18 16.86
N LEU A 138 -0.47 9.84 15.57
CA LEU A 138 0.70 9.47 14.76
C LEU A 138 1.69 10.63 14.60
N MET A 139 1.22 11.86 14.34
CA MET A 139 2.08 13.05 14.26
C MET A 139 2.74 13.39 15.61
N GLU A 140 2.01 13.28 16.73
CA GLU A 140 2.57 13.45 18.08
C GLU A 140 3.64 12.40 18.38
N MET A 141 3.44 11.14 17.96
CA MET A 141 4.43 10.09 18.15
C MET A 141 5.68 10.30 17.27
N ARG A 142 5.51 10.77 16.03
CA ARG A 142 6.64 11.21 15.18
C ARG A 142 7.43 12.34 15.85
N ALA A 143 6.76 13.37 16.35
CA ALA A 143 7.40 14.50 17.02
C ALA A 143 8.23 14.04 18.23
N LYS A 144 7.67 13.15 19.07
CA LYS A 144 8.37 12.51 20.20
C LYS A 144 9.60 11.73 19.73
N SER A 145 9.46 10.88 18.71
CA SER A 145 10.55 10.08 18.13
C SER A 145 11.70 10.96 17.62
N ASN A 146 11.39 12.02 16.87
CA ASN A 146 12.38 13.00 16.40
C ASN A 146 13.08 13.71 17.57
N SER A 147 12.32 14.18 18.57
CA SER A 147 12.89 14.87 19.75
C SER A 147 13.79 13.99 20.61
N ALA A 148 13.61 12.66 20.55
CA ALA A 148 14.44 11.67 21.23
C ALA A 148 15.66 11.22 20.39
N GLY A 149 15.95 11.87 19.26
CA GLY A 149 17.02 11.50 18.34
C GLY A 149 16.79 10.17 17.60
N MET A 150 15.60 9.59 17.69
CA MET A 150 15.31 8.26 17.12
C MET A 150 15.11 8.25 15.61
N SER A 151 15.18 9.41 14.94
CA SER A 151 15.12 9.53 13.47
C SER A 151 16.18 8.70 12.76
N GLU A 152 17.36 8.52 13.35
CA GLU A 152 18.47 7.72 12.79
C GLU A 152 18.19 6.20 12.79
N ARG A 153 17.15 5.72 13.49
CA ARG A 153 16.79 4.28 13.51
C ARG A 153 16.10 3.83 12.24
N MET A 154 15.40 4.72 11.54
CA MET A 154 14.89 4.43 10.21
C MET A 154 16.01 4.64 9.20
N PRO A 155 16.23 3.68 8.30
CA PRO A 155 17.82 4.03 6.95
C PRO A 155 17.59 5.33 6.17
N SER A 156 18.61 5.85 5.47
CA SER A 156 18.29 6.63 4.28
C SER A 156 17.61 5.70 3.27
N ARG A 157 16.83 6.24 2.33
CA ARG A 157 16.15 5.45 1.30
C ARG A 157 17.15 4.61 0.49
N GLU A 158 18.27 5.22 0.15
CA GLU A 158 19.40 4.64 -0.60
C GLU A 158 20.00 3.45 0.16
N ALA A 159 20.21 3.60 1.47
CA ALA A 159 20.78 2.55 2.33
C ALA A 159 19.87 1.32 2.50
N TRP A 160 18.56 1.42 2.22
CA TRP A 160 17.66 0.27 2.20
C TRP A 160 17.53 -0.34 0.81
N LEU A 161 17.56 0.48 -0.24
CA LEU A 161 17.62 -0.01 -1.62
C LEU A 161 18.90 -0.83 -1.85
N SER A 162 20.06 -0.35 -1.37
CA SER A 162 21.32 -1.10 -1.45
C SER A 162 21.30 -2.41 -0.65
N GLU A 163 20.64 -2.44 0.51
CA GLU A 163 20.45 -3.67 1.29
C GLU A 163 19.51 -4.65 0.58
N LYS A 164 18.40 -4.17 -0.01
CA LYS A 164 17.48 -5.02 -0.78
C LYS A 164 18.06 -5.51 -2.10
N ASP A 165 18.93 -4.73 -2.75
CA ASP A 165 19.71 -5.21 -3.89
C ASP A 165 20.75 -6.26 -3.47
N ARG A 166 21.34 -6.12 -2.28
CA ARG A 166 22.21 -7.15 -1.70
C ARG A 166 21.44 -8.44 -1.43
N GLU A 167 20.31 -8.37 -0.74
CA GLU A 167 19.42 -9.53 -0.52
C GLU A 167 18.99 -10.19 -1.84
N ARG A 168 18.52 -9.41 -2.83
CA ARG A 168 18.12 -9.91 -4.16
C ARG A 168 19.25 -10.69 -4.84
N ARG A 169 20.47 -10.13 -4.85
CA ARG A 169 21.66 -10.79 -5.42
C ARG A 169 22.02 -12.06 -4.66
N THR A 170 21.97 -12.06 -3.32
CA THR A 170 22.21 -13.26 -2.51
C THR A 170 21.17 -14.36 -2.78
N ILE A 171 19.89 -14.00 -2.98
CA ILE A 171 18.83 -14.96 -3.34
C ILE A 171 19.03 -15.49 -4.76
N GLN A 172 19.44 -14.64 -5.72
CA GLN A 172 19.75 -15.07 -7.09
C GLN A 172 20.96 -16.00 -7.14
N GLN A 173 22.04 -15.70 -6.40
CA GLN A 173 23.21 -16.56 -6.31
C GLN A 173 22.83 -17.94 -5.75
N LYS A 174 22.16 -17.99 -4.59
CA LYS A 174 21.71 -19.27 -3.99
C LYS A 174 20.83 -20.11 -4.90
N LYS A 175 20.01 -19.49 -5.75
CA LYS A 175 19.22 -20.20 -6.77
C LYS A 175 20.08 -20.75 -7.89
N PHE A 176 21.08 -19.99 -8.35
CA PHE A 176 22.04 -20.46 -9.35
C PHE A 176 22.90 -21.62 -8.82
N ASP A 177 23.40 -21.49 -7.58
CA ASP A 177 24.21 -22.51 -6.90
C ASP A 177 23.43 -23.83 -6.81
N SER A 178 22.23 -23.80 -6.22
CA SER A 178 21.33 -24.97 -6.10
C SER A 178 20.96 -25.59 -7.46
N MET A 179 20.68 -24.77 -8.48
CA MET A 179 20.42 -25.29 -9.83
C MET A 179 21.67 -25.88 -10.51
N SER A 180 22.88 -25.53 -10.07
CA SER A 180 24.12 -26.12 -10.57
C SER A 180 24.46 -27.45 -9.87
N GLU A 181 24.10 -27.59 -8.59
CA GLU A 181 24.20 -28.84 -7.83
C GLU A 181 23.27 -29.91 -8.43
N ASP A 182 21.99 -29.56 -8.67
CA ASP A 182 20.96 -30.42 -9.32
C ASP A 182 21.32 -30.90 -10.74
N ILE A 183 22.34 -30.32 -11.39
CA ILE A 183 22.82 -30.67 -12.75
C ILE A 183 24.04 -31.62 -12.69
N THR A 184 24.56 -31.92 -11.50
CA THR A 184 25.80 -32.69 -11.30
C THR A 184 25.65 -34.06 -10.62
N GLU A 185 24.42 -34.52 -10.36
CA GLU A 185 24.09 -35.90 -9.94
C GLU A 185 23.50 -36.76 -11.08
#